data_AF-A0A8S9HBN0-F1
#
_entry.id   AF-A0A8S9HBN0-F1
#
_cell.length_a   1.000
_cell.length_b   1.000
_cell.length_c   1.000
_cell.angle_alpha   90.00
_cell.angle_beta   90.00
_cell.angle_gamma   90.00
#
_symmetry.space_group_name_H-M   'P 1'
#
loop_
_entity.id
_entity.type
_entity.pdbx_description
1 polymer ?
#
loop_
_entity_poly.entity_id
_entity_poly.type
_entity_poly.pdbx_seq_one_letter_code
_entity_poly.pdbx_strand_id
1 'polypeptide(L)'
;MVRQSRSDIAQLVPYGRFREALPKAKQFYEDERRLLAYDQVKYLCTSILQSFSPLLHQSDVHLLPDEMKEAMAGLIFAASRIGELKELQIIRCLFVQRFGQKFDKDCVDLRPGNLVSSEIVNILDTTMPQDAISPEIIMAISQKYQTDFITSMDSITEDSASLNNLGNADSDTLARRKKVTKENPKCLHTDRGESQERDRSKFMR
;
A
#
# COMPACT_ATOMS: atom_id res chain seq x y z
N MET A 1 13.20 -7.40 0.22
CA MET A 1 13.84 -6.90 -1.02
C MET A 1 14.54 -5.57 -0.79
N VAL A 2 13.89 -4.55 -0.19
CA VAL A 2 14.50 -3.26 0.22
C VAL A 2 15.88 -3.39 0.89
N ARG A 3 16.06 -4.30 1.85
CA ARG A 3 17.34 -4.50 2.55
C ARG A 3 18.47 -4.95 1.61
N GLN A 4 18.15 -5.79 0.62
CA GLN A 4 19.14 -6.32 -0.32
C GLN A 4 19.57 -5.25 -1.32
N SER A 5 18.62 -4.55 -1.95
CA SER A 5 18.94 -3.47 -2.89
C SER A 5 19.75 -2.36 -2.21
N ARG A 6 19.42 -2.03 -0.95
CA ARG A 6 20.15 -1.07 -0.14
C ARG A 6 21.58 -1.52 0.18
N SER A 7 21.77 -2.79 0.55
CA SER A 7 23.10 -3.36 0.80
C SER A 7 23.96 -3.36 -0.46
N ASP A 8 23.39 -3.76 -1.59
CA ASP A 8 24.10 -3.79 -2.87
C ASP A 8 24.52 -2.38 -3.33
N ILE A 9 23.66 -1.35 -3.13
CA ILE A 9 24.01 0.05 -3.41
C ILE A 9 25.19 0.49 -2.52
N ALA A 10 25.13 0.19 -1.22
CA ALA A 10 26.19 0.54 -0.27
C ALA A 10 27.53 -0.13 -0.59
N GLN A 11 27.51 -1.30 -1.23
CA GLN A 11 28.72 -1.98 -1.71
C GLN A 11 29.23 -1.40 -3.04
N LEU A 12 28.37 -0.90 -3.92
CA LEU A 12 28.78 -0.44 -5.27
C LEU A 12 29.24 1.01 -5.32
N VAL A 13 28.62 1.89 -4.53
CA VAL A 13 28.90 3.34 -4.52
C VAL A 13 30.35 3.66 -4.16
N PRO A 14 30.98 3.04 -3.13
CA PRO A 14 32.37 3.32 -2.77
C PRO A 14 33.39 3.04 -3.87
N TYR A 15 33.09 2.11 -4.78
CA TYR A 15 33.96 1.77 -5.91
C TYR A 15 33.62 2.56 -7.19
N GLY A 16 32.75 3.58 -7.12
CA GLY A 16 32.34 4.38 -8.27
C GLY A 16 31.50 3.64 -9.30
N ARG A 17 30.92 2.47 -8.95
CA ARG A 17 30.15 1.61 -9.87
C ARG A 17 28.70 2.07 -10.02
N PHE A 18 28.49 3.36 -10.33
CA PHE A 18 27.17 3.99 -10.41
C PHE A 18 26.25 3.36 -11.46
N ARG A 19 26.81 2.89 -12.59
CA ARG A 19 26.03 2.21 -13.64
C ARG A 19 25.32 0.95 -13.13
N GLU A 20 25.93 0.25 -12.18
CA GLU A 20 25.37 -0.96 -11.57
C GLU A 20 24.50 -0.64 -10.34
N ALA A 21 24.80 0.45 -9.64
CA ALA A 21 24.00 0.93 -8.52
C ALA A 21 22.66 1.53 -8.97
N LEU A 22 22.60 2.15 -10.15
CA LEU A 22 21.40 2.81 -10.69
C LEU A 22 20.16 1.88 -10.76
N PRO A 23 20.20 0.70 -11.41
CA PRO A 23 19.04 -0.20 -11.44
C PRO A 23 18.63 -0.69 -10.05
N LYS A 24 19.59 -0.83 -9.12
CA LYS A 24 19.33 -1.23 -7.73
C LYS A 24 18.68 -0.11 -6.92
N ALA A 25 19.07 1.15 -7.16
CA ALA A 25 18.45 2.33 -6.57
C ALA A 25 17.00 2.51 -7.07
N LYS A 26 16.76 2.24 -8.36
CA LYS A 26 15.40 2.21 -8.91
C LYS A 26 14.54 1.17 -8.20
N GLN A 27 15.04 -0.06 -8.08
CA GLN A 27 14.35 -1.12 -7.36
C GLN A 27 14.12 -0.77 -5.88
N PHE A 28 15.13 -0.20 -5.21
CA PHE A 28 15.00 0.26 -3.82
C PHE A 28 13.85 1.26 -3.67
N TYR A 29 13.79 2.26 -4.54
CA TYR A 29 12.71 3.25 -4.51
C TYR A 29 11.35 2.63 -4.75
N GLU A 30 11.22 1.76 -5.77
CA GLU A 30 9.96 1.05 -6.07
C GLU A 30 9.50 0.19 -4.88
N ASP A 31 10.43 -0.52 -4.23
CA ASP A 31 10.14 -1.33 -3.06
C ASP A 31 9.76 -0.48 -1.83
N GLU A 32 10.42 0.67 -1.62
CA GLU A 32 10.08 1.61 -0.54
C GLU A 32 8.70 2.22 -0.75
N ARG A 33 8.36 2.60 -1.97
CA ARG A 33 7.02 3.09 -2.32
C ARG A 33 5.95 2.03 -2.12
N ARG A 34 6.22 0.78 -2.52
CA ARG A 34 5.31 -0.34 -2.27
C ARG A 34 5.08 -0.55 -0.78
N LEU A 35 6.13 -0.44 0.05
CA LEU A 35 6.01 -0.57 1.49
C LEU A 35 5.12 0.52 2.09
N LEU A 36 5.34 1.79 1.70
CA LEU A 36 4.50 2.92 2.12
C LEU A 36 3.03 2.71 1.72
N ALA A 37 2.78 2.23 0.50
CA ALA A 37 1.43 1.91 0.04
C ALA A 37 0.74 0.84 0.91
N TYR A 38 1.47 -0.22 1.30
CA TYR A 38 0.93 -1.25 2.19
C TYR A 38 0.70 -0.76 3.62
N ASP A 39 1.60 0.06 4.16
CA ASP A 39 1.41 0.67 5.47
C ASP A 39 0.18 1.59 5.47
N GLN A 40 -0.04 2.33 4.38
CA GLN A 40 -1.25 3.13 4.20
C GLN A 40 -2.50 2.25 4.16
N VAL A 41 -2.50 1.17 3.38
CA VAL A 41 -3.63 0.21 3.34
C VAL A 41 -3.91 -0.36 4.73
N LYS A 42 -2.88 -0.75 5.48
CA LYS A 42 -3.01 -1.27 6.84
C LYS A 42 -3.62 -0.24 7.78
N TYR A 43 -3.19 1.02 7.70
CA TYR A 43 -3.74 2.13 8.47
C TYR A 43 -5.22 2.32 8.17
N LEU A 44 -5.61 2.41 6.90
CA LEU A 44 -7.00 2.60 6.49
C LEU A 44 -7.90 1.45 6.99
N CYS A 45 -7.46 0.20 6.84
CA CYS A 45 -8.17 -0.96 7.40
C CYS A 45 -8.34 -0.86 8.92
N THR A 46 -7.30 -0.40 9.63
CA THR A 46 -7.33 -0.26 11.09
C THR A 46 -8.32 0.83 11.52
N SER A 47 -8.33 1.99 10.85
CA SER A 47 -9.27 3.08 11.13
C SER A 47 -10.72 2.65 10.94
N ILE A 48 -11.03 1.92 9.87
CA ILE A 48 -12.37 1.36 9.65
C ILE A 48 -12.78 0.39 10.76
N LEU A 49 -11.87 -0.49 11.19
CA LEU A 49 -12.14 -1.45 12.25
C LEU A 49 -12.35 -0.79 13.62
N GLN A 50 -11.59 0.27 13.91
CA GLN A 50 -11.72 1.03 15.15
C GLN A 50 -13.09 1.71 15.28
N SER A 51 -13.64 2.17 14.15
CA SER A 51 -14.90 2.91 14.10
C SER A 51 -16.01 2.12 13.38
N PHE A 52 -16.02 0.79 13.47
CA PHE A 52 -16.93 -0.05 12.68
C PHE A 52 -18.42 0.06 13.05
N SER A 53 -18.74 0.46 14.29
CA SER A 53 -20.13 0.49 14.79
C SER A 53 -21.10 1.35 13.94
N PRO A 54 -20.75 2.60 13.54
CA PRO A 54 -21.53 3.38 12.58
C PRO A 54 -21.88 2.66 11.27
N LEU A 55 -20.99 1.81 10.76
CA LEU A 55 -21.23 0.99 9.57
C LEU A 55 -22.25 -0.14 9.80
N LEU A 56 -22.78 -0.36 10.99
CA LEU A 56 -23.85 -1.34 11.18
C LEU A 56 -25.24 -0.70 11.08
N HIS A 57 -25.33 0.59 11.38
CA HIS A 57 -26.61 1.28 11.54
C HIS A 57 -26.87 2.35 10.47
N GLN A 58 -25.83 2.80 9.75
CA GLN A 58 -25.94 3.84 8.75
C GLN A 58 -25.62 3.31 7.34
N SER A 59 -26.55 3.51 6.41
CA SER A 59 -26.42 3.12 5.00
C SER A 59 -25.98 4.27 4.10
N ASP A 60 -26.22 5.52 4.52
CA ASP A 60 -25.76 6.70 3.79
C ASP A 60 -24.30 7.02 4.15
N VAL A 61 -23.44 7.02 3.12
CA VAL A 61 -22.02 7.34 3.28
C VAL A 61 -21.80 8.73 3.86
N HIS A 62 -22.67 9.70 3.55
CA HIS A 62 -22.48 11.10 3.96
C HIS A 62 -22.72 11.33 5.45
N LEU A 63 -23.49 10.45 6.09
CA LEU A 63 -23.82 10.52 7.52
C LEU A 63 -22.77 9.81 8.40
N LEU A 64 -21.73 9.24 7.81
CA LEU A 64 -20.63 8.61 8.54
C LEU A 64 -19.60 9.65 9.03
N PRO A 65 -18.82 9.33 10.08
CA PRO A 65 -17.69 10.15 10.51
C PRO A 65 -16.70 10.40 9.37
N ASP A 66 -16.07 11.58 9.36
CA ASP A 66 -15.13 11.98 8.30
C ASP A 66 -13.96 11.02 8.16
N GLU A 67 -13.37 10.60 9.28
CA GLU A 67 -12.27 9.63 9.30
C GLU A 67 -12.66 8.29 8.64
N MET A 68 -13.88 7.81 8.90
CA MET A 68 -14.39 6.58 8.28
C MET A 68 -14.62 6.76 6.78
N LYS A 69 -15.20 7.89 6.37
CA LYS A 69 -15.45 8.21 4.96
C LYS A 69 -14.14 8.25 4.17
N GLU A 70 -13.14 8.93 4.72
CA GLU A 70 -11.80 9.01 4.14
C GLU A 70 -11.14 7.63 4.06
N ALA A 71 -11.23 6.83 5.13
CA ALA A 71 -10.64 5.50 5.15
C ALA A 71 -11.26 4.57 4.09
N MET A 72 -12.58 4.60 3.93
CA MET A 72 -13.27 3.81 2.89
C MET A 72 -12.93 4.29 1.47
N ALA A 73 -12.97 5.60 1.24
CA ALA A 73 -12.62 6.18 -0.05
C ALA A 73 -11.17 5.86 -0.43
N GLY A 74 -10.26 5.95 0.55
CA GLY A 74 -8.86 5.57 0.43
C GLY A 74 -8.67 4.09 0.09
N LEU A 75 -9.42 3.17 0.70
CA LEU A 75 -9.33 1.74 0.35
C LEU A 75 -9.85 1.44 -1.05
N ILE A 76 -10.92 2.11 -1.49
CA ILE A 76 -11.41 2.00 -2.88
C ILE A 76 -10.33 2.48 -3.85
N PHE A 77 -9.73 3.63 -3.56
CA PHE A 77 -8.64 4.18 -4.36
C PHE A 77 -7.43 3.25 -4.39
N ALA A 78 -7.01 2.72 -3.24
CA ALA A 78 -5.92 1.75 -3.14
C ALA A 78 -6.18 0.48 -3.94
N ALA A 79 -7.41 -0.06 -3.88
CA ALA A 79 -7.81 -1.20 -4.71
C ALA A 79 -7.69 -0.90 -6.22
N SER A 80 -7.86 0.35 -6.66
CA SER A 80 -7.66 0.70 -8.08
C SER A 80 -6.19 0.72 -8.53
N ARG A 81 -5.25 0.95 -7.60
CA ARG A 81 -3.80 1.10 -7.89
C ARG A 81 -3.00 -0.16 -7.57
N ILE A 82 -3.40 -0.91 -6.54
CA ILE A 82 -2.71 -2.10 -6.04
C ILE A 82 -3.41 -3.36 -6.58
N GLY A 83 -3.01 -3.79 -7.77
CA GLY A 83 -3.57 -4.99 -8.43
C GLY A 83 -3.10 -6.33 -7.84
N GLU A 84 -2.02 -6.32 -7.05
CA GLU A 84 -1.40 -7.52 -6.46
C GLU A 84 -2.16 -8.06 -5.23
N LEU A 85 -2.96 -7.23 -4.55
CA LEU A 85 -3.77 -7.62 -3.40
C LEU A 85 -5.21 -7.89 -3.83
N LYS A 86 -5.55 -9.15 -4.06
CA LYS A 86 -6.90 -9.56 -4.50
C LYS A 86 -7.97 -9.28 -3.44
N GLU A 87 -7.59 -9.31 -2.17
CA GLU A 87 -8.42 -9.00 -1.03
C GLU A 87 -8.95 -7.56 -1.08
N LEU A 88 -8.16 -6.61 -1.61
CA LEU A 88 -8.62 -5.23 -1.79
C LEU A 88 -9.74 -5.13 -2.84
N GLN A 89 -9.72 -5.96 -3.89
CA GLN A 89 -10.79 -5.99 -4.88
C GLN A 89 -12.11 -6.50 -4.28
N ILE A 90 -12.02 -7.48 -3.40
CA ILE A 90 -13.16 -8.01 -2.65
C ILE A 90 -13.75 -6.91 -1.77
N ILE A 91 -12.91 -6.20 -1.00
CA ILE A 91 -13.34 -5.09 -0.14
C ILE A 91 -13.99 -3.97 -0.96
N ARG A 92 -13.39 -3.57 -2.08
CA ARG A 92 -13.96 -2.58 -3.01
C ARG A 92 -15.34 -3.01 -3.52
N CYS A 93 -15.51 -4.29 -3.89
CA CYS A 93 -16.81 -4.83 -4.32
C CYS A 93 -17.86 -4.71 -3.19
N LEU A 94 -17.50 -4.94 -1.93
CA LEU A 94 -18.40 -4.75 -0.78
C LEU A 94 -18.83 -3.29 -0.62
N PHE A 95 -17.91 -2.33 -0.79
CA PHE A 95 -18.27 -0.91 -0.77
C PHE A 95 -19.16 -0.50 -1.95
N VAL A 96 -18.92 -1.04 -3.15
CA VAL A 96 -19.80 -0.82 -4.31
C VAL A 96 -21.20 -1.36 -4.04
N GLN A 97 -21.32 -2.57 -3.47
CA GLN A 97 -22.61 -3.16 -3.14
C GLN A 97 -23.38 -2.31 -2.11
N ARG A 98 -22.65 -1.70 -1.18
CA ARG A 98 -23.24 -0.93 -0.09
C ARG A 98 -23.59 0.51 -0.44
N PHE A 99 -22.68 1.22 -1.10
CA PHE A 99 -22.76 2.67 -1.34
C PHE A 99 -22.96 3.03 -2.83
N GLY A 100 -22.95 2.02 -3.70
CA GLY A 100 -23.20 2.16 -5.13
C GLY A 100 -21.95 2.47 -5.96
N GLN A 101 -22.09 2.30 -7.28
CA GLN A 101 -20.99 2.50 -8.23
C GLN A 101 -20.57 3.97 -8.38
N LYS A 102 -21.44 4.92 -8.04
CA LYS A 102 -21.11 6.34 -8.12
C LYS A 102 -19.99 6.68 -7.14
N PHE A 103 -20.13 6.24 -5.88
CA PHE A 103 -19.10 6.43 -4.85
C PHE A 103 -17.76 5.83 -5.27
N ASP A 104 -17.80 4.62 -5.83
CA ASP A 104 -16.61 3.94 -6.36
C ASP A 104 -15.89 4.76 -7.44
N LYS A 105 -16.63 5.20 -8.47
CA LYS A 105 -16.08 6.01 -9.56
C LYS A 105 -15.56 7.35 -9.07
N ASP A 106 -16.27 8.00 -8.16
CA ASP A 106 -15.86 9.29 -7.60
C ASP A 106 -14.50 9.16 -6.88
N CYS A 107 -14.28 8.07 -6.14
CA CYS A 107 -13.00 7.79 -5.47
C CYS A 107 -11.89 7.42 -6.46
N VAL A 108 -12.14 6.51 -7.40
CA VAL A 108 -11.11 6.01 -8.33
C VAL A 108 -10.65 7.06 -9.33
N ASP A 109 -11.60 7.82 -9.89
CA ASP A 109 -11.35 8.85 -10.90
C ASP A 109 -10.97 10.21 -10.24
N LEU A 110 -10.93 10.29 -8.90
CA LEU A 110 -10.68 11.51 -8.14
C LEU A 110 -11.58 12.69 -8.57
N ARG A 111 -12.87 12.43 -8.74
CA ARG A 111 -13.84 13.44 -9.22
C ARG A 111 -14.02 14.57 -8.20
N PRO A 112 -14.49 15.77 -8.62
CA PRO A 112 -14.77 16.85 -7.69
C PRO A 112 -15.72 16.40 -6.56
N GLY A 113 -15.31 16.65 -5.31
CA GLY A 113 -16.08 16.24 -4.12
C GLY A 113 -15.85 14.79 -3.67
N ASN A 114 -14.85 14.09 -4.22
CA ASN A 114 -14.40 12.80 -3.68
C ASN A 114 -13.86 12.96 -2.25
N LEU A 115 -13.80 11.83 -1.54
CA LEU A 115 -13.43 11.77 -0.12
C LEU A 115 -12.01 11.22 0.10
N VAL A 116 -11.20 11.11 -0.96
CA VAL A 116 -9.81 10.63 -0.87
C VAL A 116 -8.91 11.81 -0.50
N SER A 117 -8.15 11.72 0.58
CA SER A 117 -7.22 12.78 0.95
C SER A 117 -6.02 12.85 0.01
N SER A 118 -5.44 14.05 -0.09
CA SER A 118 -4.25 14.29 -0.89
C SER A 118 -3.05 13.45 -0.45
N GLU A 119 -2.94 13.15 0.84
CA GLU A 119 -1.90 12.26 1.38
C GLU A 119 -2.02 10.84 0.81
N ILE A 120 -3.23 10.27 0.82
CA ILE A 120 -3.49 8.95 0.25
C ILE A 120 -3.16 8.92 -1.24
N VAL A 121 -3.57 9.94 -1.99
CA VAL A 121 -3.25 10.07 -3.42
C VAL A 121 -1.74 10.12 -3.64
N ASN A 122 -1.02 10.95 -2.87
CA ASN A 122 0.43 11.08 -3.01
C ASN A 122 1.17 9.77 -2.74
N ILE A 123 0.74 9.00 -1.73
CA ILE A 123 1.36 7.72 -1.37
C ILE A 123 1.09 6.66 -2.45
N LEU A 124 -0.15 6.59 -2.96
CA LEU A 124 -0.61 5.50 -3.81
C LEU A 124 -0.48 5.76 -5.33
N ASP A 125 -0.35 7.02 -5.74
CA ASP A 125 -0.24 7.42 -7.15
C ASP A 125 1.18 7.88 -7.53
N THR A 126 2.20 7.48 -6.75
CA THR A 126 3.57 7.86 -7.08
C THR A 126 4.03 7.10 -8.33
N THR A 127 3.92 7.73 -9.49
CA THR A 127 4.66 7.34 -10.68
C THR A 127 6.13 7.74 -10.49
N MET A 128 7.04 6.78 -10.65
CA MET A 128 8.48 7.05 -10.61
C MET A 128 8.86 8.01 -11.74
N PRO A 129 9.34 9.23 -11.46
CA PRO A 129 9.87 10.08 -12.52
C PRO A 129 11.16 9.43 -13.01
N GLN A 130 11.22 9.03 -14.28
CA GLN A 130 12.37 8.28 -14.83
C GLN A 130 13.70 9.06 -14.70
N ASP A 131 13.63 10.39 -14.62
CA ASP A 131 14.79 11.28 -14.52
C ASP A 131 15.16 11.65 -13.08
N ALA A 132 14.45 11.13 -12.06
CA ALA A 132 14.64 11.56 -10.68
C ALA A 132 15.86 10.93 -9.98
N ILE A 133 16.35 9.76 -10.41
CA ILE A 133 17.44 9.08 -9.68
C ILE A 133 18.80 9.65 -10.13
N SER A 134 19.19 10.76 -9.53
CA SER A 134 20.53 11.32 -9.71
C SER A 134 21.56 10.52 -8.90
N PRO A 135 22.85 10.55 -9.30
CA PRO A 135 23.95 9.97 -8.51
C PRO A 135 23.98 10.47 -7.05
N GLU A 136 23.48 11.67 -6.79
CA GLU A 136 23.37 12.27 -5.44
C GLU A 136 22.38 11.49 -4.57
N ILE A 137 21.22 11.09 -5.12
CA ILE A 137 20.23 10.28 -4.40
C ILE A 137 20.80 8.89 -4.10
N ILE A 138 21.50 8.28 -5.07
CA ILE A 138 22.15 6.98 -4.87
C ILE A 138 23.17 7.05 -3.72
N MET A 139 23.92 8.14 -3.67
CA MET A 139 24.89 8.40 -2.61
C MET A 139 24.21 8.65 -1.26
N ALA A 140 23.11 9.40 -1.21
CA ALA A 140 22.32 9.60 0.00
C ALA A 140 21.74 8.28 0.54
N ILE A 141 21.25 7.39 -0.34
CA ILE A 141 20.75 6.05 0.03
C ILE A 141 21.88 5.21 0.66
N SER A 142 23.07 5.23 0.05
CA SER A 142 24.26 4.54 0.57
C SER A 142 24.66 5.05 1.95
N GLN A 143 24.70 6.38 2.15
CA GLN A 143 25.07 6.99 3.42
C GLN A 143 24.07 6.64 4.53
N LYS A 144 22.76 6.78 4.27
CA LYS A 144 21.72 6.44 5.24
C LYS A 144 21.83 4.98 5.69
N TYR A 145 22.20 4.06 4.79
CA TYR A 145 22.39 2.65 5.15
C TYR A 145 23.54 2.43 6.14
N GLN A 146 24.67 3.11 5.92
CA GLN A 146 25.81 3.02 6.82
C GLN A 146 25.45 3.53 8.22
N THR A 147 24.68 4.61 8.32
CA THR A 147 24.19 5.14 9.60
C THR A 147 23.23 4.17 10.30
N ASP A 148 22.20 3.67 9.61
CA ASP A 148 21.25 2.71 10.19
C ASP A 148 21.93 1.41 10.65
N PHE A 149 23.00 0.98 9.96
CA PHE A 149 23.79 -0.18 10.31
C PHE A 149 24.63 0.04 11.58
N ILE A 150 25.29 1.21 11.71
CA ILE A 150 26.10 1.57 12.88
C ILE A 150 25.21 1.74 14.12
N THR A 151 24.10 2.47 13.99
CA THR A 151 23.14 2.67 15.08
C THR A 151 22.53 1.36 15.59
N SER A 152 22.39 0.35 14.73
CA SER A 152 21.92 -0.99 15.14
C SER A 152 22.99 -1.85 15.82
N MET A 153 24.28 -1.54 15.70
CA MET A 153 25.36 -2.23 16.41
C MET A 153 25.64 -1.61 17.78
N ASP A 154 25.51 -0.29 17.91
CA ASP A 154 25.76 0.41 19.17
C ASP A 154 24.73 0.08 20.27
N SER A 155 23.55 -0.42 19.90
CA SER A 155 22.56 -0.95 20.84
C SER A 155 22.89 -2.33 21.45
N ILE A 156 24.04 -2.94 21.12
CA ILE A 156 24.48 -4.24 21.67
C ILE A 156 25.59 -4.08 22.73
N THR A 157 26.15 -2.88 22.94
CA THR A 157 27.36 -2.71 23.79
C THR A 157 27.12 -2.06 25.16
N GLU A 158 25.86 -1.75 25.53
CA GLU A 158 25.53 -1.33 26.90
C GLU A 158 24.43 -2.20 27.51
N ASP A 159 24.74 -3.47 27.77
CA ASP A 159 24.08 -4.23 28.83
C ASP A 159 25.02 -5.33 29.34
N SER A 160 26.16 -4.91 29.91
CA SER A 160 27.01 -5.77 30.74
C SER A 160 26.97 -5.30 32.18
N ALA A 161 25.84 -5.50 32.85
CA ALA A 161 25.78 -5.55 34.31
C ALA A 161 24.55 -6.32 34.82
N SER A 162 24.61 -7.65 34.76
CA SER A 162 24.49 -8.51 35.95
C SER A 162 24.06 -9.93 35.57
N LEU A 163 24.92 -10.86 35.98
CA LEU A 163 24.72 -12.30 35.96
C LEU A 163 23.70 -12.70 37.04
N ASN A 164 23.18 -13.94 36.91
CA ASN A 164 22.46 -14.79 37.89
C ASN A 164 20.93 -14.79 37.70
N ASN A 165 20.19 -15.91 37.58
CA ASN A 165 20.50 -17.33 37.75
C ASN A 165 19.42 -18.19 37.06
N LEU A 166 19.83 -19.44 36.80
CA LEU A 166 19.13 -20.60 36.22
C LEU A 166 17.84 -21.02 36.94
N GLY A 167 16.83 -21.51 36.20
CA GLY A 167 15.67 -22.23 36.76
C GLY A 167 14.63 -22.76 35.76
N ASN A 168 14.81 -24.02 35.34
CA ASN A 168 13.85 -25.12 35.07
C ASN A 168 12.50 -24.96 34.32
N ALA A 169 12.37 -25.85 33.32
CA ALA A 169 11.31 -26.86 33.08
C ALA A 169 9.91 -26.49 32.52
N ASP A 170 9.60 -27.18 31.41
CA ASP A 170 8.36 -27.85 30.97
C ASP A 170 7.00 -27.12 30.91
N SER A 171 6.38 -27.11 29.73
CA SER A 171 5.18 -27.93 29.42
C SER A 171 4.38 -27.41 28.20
N ASP A 172 4.18 -28.33 27.26
CA ASP A 172 2.98 -28.66 26.47
C ASP A 172 1.79 -27.70 26.25
N THR A 173 1.35 -27.74 24.98
CA THR A 173 -0.05 -27.77 24.47
C THR A 173 -0.96 -26.54 24.59
N LEU A 174 -1.45 -26.05 23.44
CA LEU A 174 -2.76 -26.45 22.87
C LEU A 174 -3.28 -25.38 21.88
N ALA A 175 -3.79 -25.88 20.76
CA ALA A 175 -4.47 -25.15 19.71
C ALA A 175 -5.71 -24.37 20.17
N ARG A 176 -5.97 -23.23 19.52
CA ARG A 176 -7.35 -22.75 19.32
C ARG A 176 -7.57 -22.21 17.92
N ARG A 177 -8.14 -23.08 17.08
CA ARG A 177 -8.89 -22.76 15.85
C ARG A 177 -9.86 -21.59 16.11
N LYS A 178 -9.82 -20.57 15.27
CA LYS A 178 -11.03 -19.81 14.91
C LYS A 178 -11.34 -20.04 13.44
N LYS A 179 -12.54 -20.56 13.19
CA LYS A 179 -13.15 -20.77 11.87
C LYS A 179 -13.30 -19.41 11.18
N VAL A 180 -12.69 -19.27 10.01
CA VAL A 180 -13.04 -18.23 9.04
C VAL A 180 -14.24 -18.75 8.25
N THR A 181 -15.41 -18.14 8.45
CA THR A 181 -16.55 -18.31 7.55
C THR A 181 -16.19 -17.62 6.24
N LYS A 182 -16.13 -18.42 5.17
CA LYS A 182 -15.96 -17.94 3.80
C LYS A 182 -17.24 -17.23 3.36
N GLU A 183 -17.21 -15.91 3.29
CA GLU A 183 -18.11 -15.17 2.41
C GLU A 183 -17.34 -14.78 1.15
N ASN A 184 -17.89 -15.20 0.02
CA ASN A 184 -17.25 -15.18 -1.28
C ASN A 184 -18.04 -14.19 -2.16
N PRO A 185 -17.68 -12.90 -2.22
CA PRO A 185 -18.32 -12.02 -3.18
C PRO A 185 -17.70 -12.28 -4.56
N LYS A 186 -18.39 -13.08 -5.37
CA LYS A 186 -18.14 -13.12 -6.81
C LYS A 186 -18.53 -11.75 -7.39
N CYS A 187 -17.57 -10.84 -7.54
CA CYS A 187 -17.69 -9.74 -8.50
C CYS A 187 -17.20 -10.26 -9.86
N LEU A 188 -18.10 -10.85 -10.64
CA LEU A 188 -17.90 -11.09 -12.07
C LEU A 188 -18.11 -9.76 -12.79
N HIS A 189 -17.07 -9.22 -13.42
CA HIS A 189 -17.24 -8.23 -14.47
C HIS A 189 -17.53 -8.99 -15.77
N THR A 190 -18.78 -8.92 -16.22
CA THR A 190 -19.13 -9.25 -17.60
C THR A 190 -19.03 -7.96 -18.41
N ASP A 191 -18.21 -8.01 -19.43
CA ASP A 191 -17.91 -6.94 -20.39
C ASP A 191 -19.01 -6.82 -21.46
N ARG A 192 -19.38 -5.60 -21.86
CA ARG A 192 -20.13 -5.21 -23.08
C ARG A 192 -20.27 -3.68 -23.02
N GLY A 193 -19.75 -2.86 -23.93
CA GLY A 193 -19.48 -3.03 -25.35
C GLY A 193 -20.21 -1.90 -26.08
N GLU A 194 -19.53 -0.79 -26.31
CA GLU A 194 -19.97 0.25 -27.27
C GLU A 194 -18.86 0.47 -28.30
N SER A 195 -18.79 -0.44 -29.26
CA SER A 195 -18.20 -0.17 -30.56
C SER A 195 -19.20 0.67 -31.37
N GLN A 196 -19.03 2.00 -31.33
CA GLN A 196 -19.75 2.90 -32.21
C GLN A 196 -19.12 2.85 -33.61
N GLU A 197 -19.69 1.97 -34.42
CA GLU A 197 -19.53 1.87 -35.86
C GLU A 197 -19.91 3.22 -36.50
N ARG A 198 -18.91 4.01 -36.92
CA ARG A 198 -19.15 5.23 -37.71
C ARG A 198 -19.29 4.85 -39.17
N ASP A 199 -20.55 4.74 -39.57
CA ASP A 199 -21.03 4.84 -40.94
C ASP A 199 -20.33 6.00 -41.66
N ARG A 200 -19.50 5.67 -42.64
CA ARG A 200 -19.03 6.62 -43.66
C ARG A 200 -19.64 6.20 -44.98
N SER A 201 -20.86 6.65 -45.24
CA SER A 201 -21.35 6.76 -46.61
C SER A 201 -22.12 8.08 -46.83
N LYS A 202 -21.58 8.86 -47.77
CA LYS A 202 -22.22 9.78 -48.72
C LYS A 202 -23.32 10.72 -48.19
N PHE A 203 -23.06 12.03 -48.26
CA PHE A 203 -23.98 12.97 -48.92
C PHE A 203 -23.26 14.24 -49.39
N MET A 204 -23.66 14.67 -50.59
CA MET A 204 -23.21 15.78 -51.43
C MET A 204 -23.11 17.16 -50.75
N ARG A 205 -22.05 17.92 -51.08
CA ARG A 205 -22.08 19.17 -51.89
C ARG A 205 -20.66 19.65 -52.16
#